data_AF-X1RXJ5-F1
#
_entry.id   AF-X1RXJ5-F1
#
_cell.length_a   1.000
_cell.length_b   1.000
_cell.length_c   1.000
_cell.angle_alpha   90.00
_cell.angle_beta   90.00
_cell.angle_gamma   90.00
#
_symmetry.space_group_name_H-M   'P 1'
#
loop_
_entity.id
_entity.type
_entity.pdbx_description
1 polymer ?
#
loop_
_entity_poly.entity_id
_entity_poly.type
_entity_poly.pdbx_seq_one_letter_code
_entity_poly.pdbx_strand_id
1 'polypeptide(L)' 'MIVKKLLRFLEALKPATVKEMKDIGLSDEVRELIDALGRLAGSAQSAERRSAGKDGNIDNRTWVKLWTRLAVLRAALRED' A
#
# COMPACT_ATOMS: atom_id res chain seq x y z
N MET A 1 15.04 0.57 2.26
CA MET A 1 14.80 0.55 0.79
C MET A 1 13.42 0.00 0.38
N ILE A 2 12.85 -0.97 1.10
CA ILE A 2 11.61 -1.65 0.71
C ILE A 2 10.37 -0.73 0.71
N VAL A 3 10.21 0.12 1.73
CA VAL A 3 9.05 1.00 1.90
C VAL A 3 8.90 1.99 0.73
N LYS A 4 10.01 2.62 0.30
CA LYS A 4 10.01 3.52 -0.86
C LYS A 4 9.73 2.81 -2.19
N LYS A 5 10.02 1.51 -2.30
CA LYS A 5 9.65 0.70 -3.48
C LYS A 5 8.16 0.37 -3.44
N LEU A 6 7.64 -0.02 -2.28
CA LEU A 6 6.23 -0.29 -2.08
C LEU A 6 5.37 0.96 -2.34
N LEU A 7 5.78 2.13 -1.84
CA LEU A 7 5.09 3.38 -2.11
C LEU A 7 5.06 3.69 -3.61
N ARG A 8 6.19 3.58 -4.32
CA ARG A 8 6.24 3.79 -5.77
C ARG A 8 5.34 2.83 -6.55
N PHE A 9 5.28 1.56 -6.14
CA PHE A 9 4.37 0.58 -6.73
C PHE A 9 2.89 0.99 -6.53
N LEU A 10 2.51 1.36 -5.31
CA LEU A 10 1.16 1.80 -5.01
C LEU A 10 0.80 3.12 -5.71
N GLU A 11 1.76 4.03 -5.88
CA GLU A 11 1.58 5.27 -6.65
C GLU A 11 1.31 4.97 -8.13
N ALA A 12 2.02 4.00 -8.71
CA ALA A 12 1.85 3.57 -10.09
C ALA A 12 0.49 2.90 -10.36
N LEU A 13 -0.05 2.16 -9.38
CA LEU A 13 -1.38 1.55 -9.49
C LEU A 13 -2.47 2.62 -9.32
N LYS A 14 -2.98 3.20 -10.41
CA LYS A 14 -4.00 4.28 -10.35
C LYS A 14 -5.34 3.77 -9.82
N PRO A 15 -6.14 4.59 -9.10
CA PRO A 15 -7.47 4.19 -8.65
C PRO A 15 -8.40 3.80 -9.81
N ALA A 16 -8.27 4.50 -10.95
CA ALA A 16 -8.99 4.15 -12.18
C ALA A 16 -8.68 2.71 -12.64
N THR A 17 -7.41 2.30 -12.62
CA THR A 17 -7.00 0.93 -12.95
C THR A 17 -7.60 -0.09 -11.97
N VAL A 18 -7.67 0.23 -10.68
CA VAL A 18 -8.32 -0.63 -9.68
C VAL A 18 -9.82 -0.77 -9.96
N LYS A 19 -10.48 0.32 -10.34
CA LYS A 19 -11.89 0.32 -10.73
C LYS A 19 -12.12 -0.49 -12.01
N GLU A 20 -11.30 -0.28 -13.05
CA GLU A 20 -11.34 -1.09 -14.28
C GLU A 20 -11.19 -2.58 -13.99
N MET A 21 -10.25 -2.97 -13.11
CA MET A 21 -10.09 -4.36 -12.71
C MET A 21 -11.31 -4.91 -11.95
N LYS A 22 -11.95 -4.10 -11.09
CA LYS A 22 -13.23 -4.45 -10.45
C LYS A 22 -14.31 -4.68 -11.52
N ASP A 23 -14.43 -3.76 -12.48
CA ASP A 23 -15.49 -3.75 -13.50
C ASP A 23 -15.39 -4.95 -14.46
N ILE A 24 -14.18 -5.48 -14.69
CA ILE A 24 -13.96 -6.71 -15.48
C ILE A 24 -14.03 -8.01 -14.65
N GLY A 25 -14.44 -7.92 -13.37
CA GLY A 25 -14.69 -9.09 -12.52
C GLY A 25 -13.50 -9.57 -11.67
N LEU A 26 -12.40 -8.83 -11.59
CA LEU A 26 -11.21 -9.18 -10.79
C LEU A 26 -11.24 -8.59 -9.36
N SER A 27 -12.43 -8.32 -8.82
CA SER A 27 -12.60 -7.59 -7.55
C SER A 27 -11.92 -8.30 -6.38
N ASP A 28 -12.03 -9.63 -6.32
CA ASP A 28 -11.48 -10.42 -5.22
C ASP A 28 -9.96 -10.53 -5.30
N GLU A 29 -9.39 -10.76 -6.50
CA GLU A 29 -7.94 -10.81 -6.70
C GLU A 29 -7.28 -9.47 -6.39
N VAL A 30 -7.90 -8.36 -6.80
CA VAL A 30 -7.37 -7.02 -6.51
C VAL A 30 -7.50 -6.69 -5.01
N ARG A 31 -8.57 -7.15 -4.36
CA ARG A 31 -8.72 -7.02 -2.90
C ARG A 31 -7.63 -7.78 -2.17
N GLU A 32 -7.39 -9.04 -2.54
CA GLU A 32 -6.34 -9.87 -1.97
C GLU A 32 -4.95 -9.25 -2.15
N LEU A 33 -4.67 -8.71 -3.35
CA LEU A 33 -3.42 -8.01 -3.64
C LEU A 33 -3.24 -6.79 -2.72
N ILE A 34 -4.24 -5.92 -2.61
CA ILE A 34 -4.18 -4.72 -1.76
C ILE A 34 -4.00 -5.10 -0.28
N ASP A 35 -4.65 -6.17 0.18
CA ASP A 35 -4.50 -6.66 1.54
C ASP A 35 -3.12 -7.26 1.81
N ALA A 36 -2.54 -7.99 0.85
CA ALA A 36 -1.17 -8.48 0.93
C ALA A 36 -0.17 -7.32 1.02
N LEU A 37 -0.36 -6.27 0.22
CA LEU A 37 0.47 -5.05 0.27
C LEU A 37 0.32 -4.32 1.62
N GLY A 38 -0.87 -4.30 2.20
CA GLY A 38 -1.12 -3.77 3.55
C GLY A 38 -0.40 -4.55 4.64
N ARG A 39 -0.42 -5.89 4.60
CA ARG A 39 0.32 -6.75 5.54
C ARG A 39 1.83 -6.54 5.43
N LEU A 40 2.34 -6.40 4.20
CA LEU A 40 3.75 -6.11 3.95
C LEU A 40 4.16 -4.74 4.53
N ALA A 41 3.33 -3.71 4.32
CA ALA A 41 3.55 -2.38 4.90
C ALA A 41 3.61 -2.41 6.43
N GLY A 42 2.65 -3.11 7.07
CA GLY A 42 2.62 -3.24 8.54
C GLY A 42 3.83 -4.00 9.10
N SER A 43 4.26 -5.05 8.39
CA SER A 43 5.45 -5.82 8.74
C SER A 43 6.73 -4.98 8.66
N ALA A 44 6.87 -4.20 7.58
CA ALA A 44 7.98 -3.27 7.42
C ALA A 44 7.99 -2.19 8.52
N GLN A 45 6.83 -1.61 8.85
CA GLN A 45 6.71 -0.60 9.90
C GLN A 45 7.08 -1.17 11.28
N SER A 46 6.69 -2.41 11.56
CA SER A 46 7.03 -3.11 12.80
C SER A 46 8.52 -3.45 12.88
N ALA A 47 9.13 -3.87 11.77
CA ALA A 47 10.58 -4.09 11.70
C ALA A 47 11.36 -2.80 11.96
N GLU A 48 10.95 -1.69 11.33
CA GLU A 48 11.59 -0.38 11.47
C GLU A 48 11.45 0.20 12.88
N ARG A 49 10.29 0.02 13.52
CA ARG A 49 10.10 0.39 14.94
C ARG A 49 11.02 -0.39 15.88
N ARG A 50 11.27 -1.68 15.59
CA ARG A 50 12.20 -2.49 16.38
C ARG A 50 13.67 -2.12 16.14
N SER A 51 14.01 -1.60 14.96
CA SER A 51 15.36 -1.15 14.61
C SER A 51 15.61 0.33 14.88
N ALA A 52 14.64 1.07 15.43
CA ALA A 52 14.76 2.48 15.77
C ALA A 52 15.88 2.69 16.82
N GLY A 53 17.09 2.91 16.32
CA GLY A 53 18.34 2.95 17.11
C GLY A 53 19.57 2.45 16.33
N LYS A 54 19.37 1.69 15.25
CA LYS A 54 20.45 1.21 14.37
C LYS A 54 20.03 1.46 12.91
N ASP A 55 20.54 2.55 12.34
CA ASP A 55 20.62 2.79 10.91
C ASP A 55 19.32 2.69 10.08
N GLY A 56 18.68 3.84 9.90
CA GLY A 56 17.68 4.06 8.85
C GLY A 56 16.29 4.32 9.41
N ASN A 57 15.97 5.58 9.69
CA ASN A 57 14.61 5.97 9.99
C ASN A 57 13.91 6.38 8.69
N ILE A 58 12.97 5.58 8.20
CA ILE A 58 12.03 6.04 7.16
C ILE A 58 11.25 7.23 7.75
N ASP A 59 11.26 8.37 7.05
CA ASP A 59 10.54 9.55 7.51
C ASP A 59 9.04 9.26 7.69
N ASN A 60 8.45 9.84 8.74
CA ASN A 60 7.03 9.65 9.05
C ASN A 60 6.11 10.03 7.87
N ARG A 61 6.52 11.01 7.05
CA ARG A 61 5.77 11.45 5.87
C ARG A 61 5.64 10.33 4.82
N THR A 62 6.69 9.54 4.61
CA THR A 62 6.68 8.38 3.71
C THR A 62 5.70 7.30 4.19
N TRP A 63 5.65 7.06 5.51
CA TRP A 63 4.66 6.14 6.08
C TRP A 63 3.23 6.63 5.89
N VAL A 64 2.97 7.91 6.15
CA VAL A 64 1.65 8.51 5.94
C VAL A 64 1.23 8.36 4.48
N LYS A 65 2.11 8.73 3.53
CA LYS A 65 1.83 8.57 2.09
C LYS A 65 1.49 7.12 1.71
N LEU A 66 2.24 6.16 2.22
CA LEU A 66 2.03 4.74 1.96
C LEU A 66 0.63 4.28 2.40
N TRP A 67 0.26 4.60 3.64
CA TRP A 67 -1.03 4.21 4.21
C TRP A 67 -2.20 4.95 3.55
N THR A 68 -2.05 6.26 3.28
CA THR A 68 -3.04 7.02 2.52
C THR A 68 -3.26 6.40 1.14
N ARG A 69 -2.19 6.00 0.45
CA ARG A 69 -2.31 5.41 -0.88
C ARG A 69 -3.05 4.06 -0.86
N LEU A 70 -2.73 3.19 0.11
CA LEU A 70 -3.48 1.95 0.32
C LEU A 70 -4.96 2.20 0.59
N ALA A 71 -5.28 3.19 1.43
CA ALA A 71 -6.67 3.53 1.74
C ALA A 71 -7.44 4.02 0.49
N VAL A 72 -6.82 4.85 -0.34
CA VAL A 72 -7.40 5.31 -1.61
C VAL A 72 -7.68 4.14 -2.56
N LEU A 73 -6.76 3.19 -2.68
CA LEU A 73 -6.96 2.02 -3.54
C LEU A 73 -8.06 1.09 -3.01
N ARG A 74 -8.14 0.90 -1.69
CA ARG A 74 -9.27 0.17 -1.07
C ARG A 74 -10.61 0.86 -1.30
N ALA A 75 -10.65 2.19 -1.26
CA ALA A 75 -11.88 2.94 -1.52
C ALA A 75 -12.35 2.77 -2.97
N ALA A 76 -11.43 2.77 -3.94
CA ALA A 76 -11.75 2.53 -5.34
C ALA A 76 -12.41 1.16 -5.62
N LEU A 77 -12.14 0.14 -4.79
CA LEU A 77 -12.86 -1.15 -4.85
C LEU A 77 -14.28 -1.09 -4.26
N ARG A 78 -14.54 -0.17 -3.33
CA ARG A 78 -15.82 -0.06 -2.62
C ARG A 78 -16.83 0.83 -3.31
N GLU A 79 -16.38 1.77 -4.13
CA GLU A 79 -17.29 2.62 -4.92
C GLU A 79 -18.07 1.75 -5.90
N ASP A 80 -19.37 1.65 -5.69
CA ASP A 80 -20.35 1.05 -6.60
C ASP A 80 -20.67 1.97 -7.77
#